data_AF-A0A7W1FS96-F1
#
_entry.id   AF-A0A7W1FS96-F1
#
_cell.length_a   1.000
_cell.length_b   1.000
_cell.length_c   1.000
_cell.angle_alpha   90.00
_cell.angle_beta   90.00
_cell.angle_gamma   90.00
#
_symmetry.space_group_name_H-M   'P 1'
#
loop_
_entity.id
_entity.type
_entity.pdbx_description
1 polymer ?
#
loop_
_entity_poly.entity_id
_entity_poly.type
_entity_poly.pdbx_seq_one_letter_code
_entity_poly.pdbx_strand_id
1 'polypeptide(L)' 'MRKVVAVELVSLDCVMKSSEEWTFSYSNDEMAETNAAGMANSDALLMGRVTYEQMAAF' A
#
# COMPACT_ATOMS: atom_id res chain seq x y z
N MET A 1 17.18 15.80 6.85
CA MET A 1 17.32 14.33 6.86
C MET A 1 16.11 13.73 6.17
N ARG A 2 16.29 12.70 5.32
CA ARG A 2 15.16 12.01 4.68
C ARG A 2 14.55 11.01 5.67
N LYS A 3 13.23 10.82 5.60
CA LYS A 3 12.49 9.86 6.44
C LYS A 3 12.32 8.55 5.68
N VAL A 4 12.39 7.43 6.39
CA VAL A 4 11.89 6.15 5.90
C VAL A 4 10.43 6.06 6.36
N VAL A 5 9.52 5.86 5.42
CA VAL A 5 8.09 5.75 5.67
C VAL A 5 7.63 4.38 5.18
N ALA A 6 6.86 3.67 6.01
CA ALA A 6 6.16 2.46 5.63
C ALA A 6 4.69 2.82 5.42
N VAL A 7 4.15 2.45 4.25
CA VAL A 7 2.73 2.59 3.92
C VAL A 7 2.22 1.18 3.65
N GLU A 8 1.30 0.72 4.50
CA GLU A 8 0.86 -0.67 4.52
C GLU A 8 -0.67 -0.73 4.61
N LEU A 9 -1.21 -1.77 3.98
CA LEU A 9 -2.63 -2.11 4.03
C LEU A 9 -2.77 -3.39 4.84
N VAL A 10 -3.44 -3.31 5.98
CA VAL A 10 -3.48 -4.38 6.98
C VAL A 10 -4.90 -4.55 7.54
N SER A 11 -5.30 -5.80 7.75
CA SER A 11 -6.57 -6.11 8.42
C SER A 11 -6.51 -5.81 9.92
N LEU A 12 -7.67 -5.83 10.59
CA LEU A 12 -7.77 -5.60 12.04
C LEU A 12 -7.00 -6.64 12.87
N ASP A 13 -6.86 -7.86 12.35
CA ASP A 13 -6.11 -8.97 12.93
C ASP A 13 -4.67 -9.10 12.37
N CYS A 14 -4.14 -8.03 11.78
CA CYS A 14 -2.75 -7.90 11.34
C CYS A 14 -2.34 -8.78 10.13
N VAL A 15 -3.28 -9.07 9.23
CA VAL A 15 -3.03 -9.82 7.98
C VAL A 15 -2.84 -8.86 6.79
N MET A 16 -1.77 -9.08 6.03
CA MET A 16 -1.46 -8.32 4.81
C MET A 16 -1.58 -9.15 3.52
N LYS A 17 -1.68 -10.48 3.65
CA LYS A 17 -1.70 -11.39 2.50
C LYS A 17 -3.02 -11.29 1.74
N SER A 18 -2.97 -11.54 0.43
CA SER A 18 -4.15 -11.60 -0.45
C SER A 18 -5.00 -10.32 -0.35
N SER A 19 -4.34 -9.17 -0.21
CA SER A 19 -4.99 -7.87 -0.03
C SER A 19 -5.98 -7.57 -1.15
N GLU A 20 -5.68 -8.00 -2.37
CA GLU A 20 -6.56 -7.91 -3.54
C GLU A 20 -7.92 -8.60 -3.37
N GLU A 21 -8.04 -9.59 -2.47
CA GLU A 21 -9.28 -10.35 -2.25
C GLU A 21 -10.24 -9.66 -1.27
N TRP A 22 -9.73 -8.87 -0.32
CA TRP A 22 -10.56 -8.30 0.75
C TRP A 22 -10.57 -6.77 0.76
N THR A 23 -9.50 -6.11 0.35
CA THR A 23 -9.36 -4.65 0.51
C THR A 23 -10.41 -3.86 -0.25
N PHE A 24 -10.83 -4.34 -1.43
CA PHE A 24 -11.79 -3.65 -2.27
C PHE A 24 -13.15 -3.45 -1.58
N SER A 25 -13.55 -4.39 -0.71
CA SER A 25 -14.78 -4.28 0.07
C SER A 25 -14.71 -3.26 1.20
N TYR A 26 -13.50 -2.83 1.58
CA TYR A 26 -13.26 -1.87 2.65
C TYR A 26 -12.70 -0.53 2.13
N SER A 27 -12.44 -0.40 0.82
CA SER A 27 -11.93 0.81 0.21
C SER A 27 -12.90 1.98 0.36
N ASN A 28 -12.37 3.13 0.75
CA ASN A 28 -13.08 4.42 0.78
C ASN A 28 -12.14 5.56 0.34
N ASP A 29 -12.69 6.76 0.22
CA ASP A 29 -11.97 7.93 -0.29
C ASP A 29 -10.77 8.34 0.61
N GLU A 30 -10.92 8.22 1.94
CA GLU A 30 -9.87 8.55 2.90
C GLU A 30 -8.65 7.61 2.77
N MET A 31 -8.90 6.31 2.57
CA MET A 31 -7.84 5.33 2.33
C MET A 31 -7.13 5.60 1.00
N ALA A 32 -7.88 5.94 -0.05
CA ALA A 32 -7.32 6.28 -1.35
C ALA A 32 -6.43 7.54 -1.28
N GLU A 33 -6.88 8.57 -0.58
CA GLU A 33 -6.11 9.80 -0.34
C GLU A 33 -4.82 9.51 0.43
N THR A 34 -4.90 8.70 1.49
CA THR A 34 -3.74 8.33 2.31
C THR A 34 -2.69 7.56 1.50
N ASN A 35 -3.13 6.58 0.69
CA ASN A 35 -2.23 5.83 -0.18
C ASN A 35 -1.57 6.74 -1.23
N ALA A 36 -2.36 7.61 -1.87
CA ALA A 36 -1.85 8.56 -2.86
C ALA A 36 -0.84 9.54 -2.25
N ALA A 37 -1.13 10.08 -1.06
CA ALA A 37 -0.23 10.96 -0.33
C ALA A 37 1.08 10.25 0.07
N GLY A 38 1.00 8.98 0.49
CA GLY A 38 2.17 8.17 0.81
C GLY A 38 3.09 7.97 -0.39
N MET A 39 2.52 7.69 -1.56
CA MET A 39 3.27 7.57 -2.81
C MET A 39 3.85 8.91 -3.28
N ALA A 40 3.05 9.98 -3.27
CA ALA A 40 3.45 11.30 -3.77
C ALA A 40 4.55 11.95 -2.92
N ASN A 41 4.57 11.70 -1.60
CA ASN A 41 5.61 12.21 -0.70
C ASN A 41 6.92 11.41 -0.77
N SER A 42 6.96 10.32 -1.53
CA SER A 42 8.11 9.42 -1.62
C SER A 42 8.87 9.65 -2.92
N ASP A 43 10.14 10.09 -2.84
CA ASP A 43 10.96 10.21 -4.07
C ASP A 43 11.41 8.85 -4.63
N ALA A 44 11.26 7.76 -3.85
CA ALA A 44 11.57 6.40 -4.25
C ALA A 44 10.72 5.40 -3.45
N LEU A 45 10.36 4.28 -4.08
CA LEU A 45 9.66 3.16 -3.45
C LEU A 45 10.61 1.98 -3.26
N LEU A 46 10.64 1.40 -2.05
CA LEU A 46 11.35 0.16 -1.77
C LEU A 46 10.33 -0.97 -1.62
N MET A 47 10.41 -1.95 -2.51
CA MET A 47 9.45 -3.06 -2.55
C MET A 47 10.16 -4.39 -2.74
N GLY A 48 9.59 -5.46 -2.19
CA GLY A 48 9.99 -6.83 -2.54
C GLY A 48 9.55 -7.17 -3.96
N ARG A 49 10.27 -8.11 -4.60
CA ARG A 49 10.00 -8.54 -5.98
C ARG A 49 8.52 -8.92 -6.20
N VAL A 50 7.94 -9.72 -5.31
CA VAL A 50 6.55 -10.21 -5.43
C VAL A 50 5.55 -9.05 -5.33
N THR A 51 5.75 -8.14 -4.38
CA THR A 51 4.91 -6.94 -4.22
C THR A 51 4.98 -6.05 -5.46
N TYR A 52 6.18 -5.85 -6.01
CA TYR A 52 6.36 -5.09 -7.25
C TYR A 52 5.62 -5.73 -8.44
N GLU A 53 5.78 -7.04 -8.64
CA GLU A 53 5.11 -7.78 -9.72
C GLU A 53 3.58 -7.68 -9.61
N GLN A 54 3.03 -7.75 -8.40
CA GLN A 54 1.59 -7.60 -8.16
C GLN A 54 1.12 -6.19 -8.52
N MET A 55 1.81 -5.14 -8.06
CA MET A 55 1.41 -3.75 -8.37
C MET A 55 1.57 -3.41 -9.85
N ALA A 56 2.60 -3.94 -10.52
CA ALA A 56 2.83 -3.70 -11.95
C ALA A 56 1.82 -4.40 -12.88
N ALA A 57 1.01 -5.33 -12.34
CA ALA A 57 -0.03 -6.04 -13.08
C ALA A 57 -1.37 -5.26 -13.15
N PHE A 58 -1.50 -4.16 -12.41
CA PHE A 58 -2.66 -3.26 -12.38
C PHE A 58 -2.34 -1.92 -13.05
#